data_AF-A0A3M6UF12-F1
#
_entry.id   AF-A0A3M6UF12-F1
#
_cell.length_a   1.000
_cell.length_b   1.000
_cell.length_c   1.000
_cell.angle_alpha   90.00
_cell.angle_beta   90.00
_cell.angle_gamma   90.00
#
_symmetry.space_group_name_H-M   'P 1'
#
loop_
_entity.id
_entity.type
_entity.pdbx_description
1 polymer ?
#
loop_
_entity_poly.entity_id
_entity_poly.type
_entity_poly.pdbx_seq_one_letter_code
_entity_poly.pdbx_strand_id
1 'polypeptide(L)'
;MEVTHLILRDSVGDLVKILAKDLEHQTRRGLLLTPMQQVLIALRFYATGTFQRVIGNLFGVSVFAACRVIHKVSRAIAKQKRQFLSIPGNLADVKRKFYDVGHFPGVIRAINCTHVRVICPNKENAMAFVNHKQFYSINIQAICDSDAFITNIVAHWPGSTHDSRIFDNSNIADKLRDGVLDSILLGDSGYACQAYLLTPILKLKNTGEVCYNTAHRHTRCVIERCFGLLKGCFPCLHLGLCTALPNTLIIIVATAVLHNFALIHREQDFDEDIEDENVPFDIVALGSCFIPKAGIHDKQTQNNFLFIFLASFLIVKMKI
;
A
#
# COMPACT_ATOMS: atom_id res chain seq x y z
N MET A 1 -10.94 16.53 2.94
CA MET A 1 -10.01 15.49 2.42
C MET A 1 -9.89 14.41 3.49
N GLU A 2 -10.86 13.50 3.49
CA GLU A 2 -11.00 12.39 4.43
C GLU A 2 -10.38 11.14 3.80
N VAL A 3 -9.34 10.57 4.38
CA VAL A 3 -8.65 9.37 3.84
C VAL A 3 -8.49 8.29 4.92
N THR A 4 -9.49 8.12 5.79
CA THR A 4 -9.38 7.21 6.95
C THR A 4 -10.69 6.46 7.22
N HIS A 5 -11.35 6.02 6.15
CA HIS A 5 -12.50 5.11 6.18
C HIS A 5 -12.21 3.71 5.60
N LEU A 6 -10.95 3.40 5.24
CA LEU A 6 -10.63 2.25 4.38
C LEU A 6 -10.83 0.86 5.01
N ILE A 7 -11.12 0.74 6.30
CA ILE A 7 -11.61 -0.52 6.85
C ILE A 7 -12.88 -0.19 7.63
N LEU A 8 -14.04 -0.34 6.96
CA LEU A 8 -15.32 -0.22 7.64
C LEU A 8 -15.41 -1.28 8.73
N ARG A 9 -16.19 -0.97 9.78
CA ARG A 9 -16.40 -1.85 10.93
C ARG A 9 -16.85 -3.26 10.49
N ASP A 10 -17.65 -3.34 9.44
CA ASP A 10 -18.19 -4.58 8.91
C ASP A 10 -17.14 -5.39 8.14
N SER A 11 -16.25 -4.72 7.39
CA SER A 11 -15.11 -5.35 6.72
C SER A 11 -14.12 -6.00 7.71
N VAL A 12 -14.03 -5.49 8.95
CA VAL A 12 -13.21 -6.15 9.99
C VAL A 12 -13.79 -7.53 10.33
N GLY A 13 -15.11 -7.67 10.34
CA GLY A 13 -15.79 -8.95 10.56
C GLY A 13 -15.41 -9.98 9.51
N ASP A 14 -15.42 -9.59 8.23
CA ASP A 14 -15.05 -10.49 7.13
C ASP A 14 -13.55 -10.82 7.13
N LEU A 15 -12.70 -9.85 7.46
CA LEU A 15 -11.28 -10.11 7.69
C LEU A 15 -11.09 -11.14 8.82
N VAL A 16 -11.82 -11.02 9.92
CA VAL A 16 -11.75 -12.00 11.02
C VAL A 16 -12.22 -13.37 10.57
N LYS A 17 -13.29 -13.48 9.77
CA LYS A 17 -13.76 -14.77 9.21
C LYS A 17 -12.69 -15.43 8.34
N ILE A 18 -12.04 -14.66 7.46
CA ILE A 18 -10.95 -15.15 6.61
C ILE A 18 -9.77 -15.65 7.45
N LEU A 19 -9.43 -14.94 8.52
CA LEU A 19 -8.27 -15.23 9.36
C LEU A 19 -8.57 -16.22 10.51
N ALA A 20 -9.83 -16.57 10.77
CA ALA A 20 -10.25 -17.33 11.95
C ALA A 20 -9.47 -18.64 12.11
N LYS A 21 -9.33 -19.40 11.01
CA LYS A 21 -8.60 -20.68 10.98
C LYS A 21 -7.13 -20.56 11.42
N ASP A 22 -6.49 -19.42 11.17
CA ASP A 22 -5.10 -19.15 11.53
C ASP A 22 -4.95 -18.52 12.93
N LEU A 23 -6.00 -17.87 13.43
CA LEU A 23 -5.99 -17.11 14.68
C LEU A 23 -6.56 -17.85 15.89
N GLU A 24 -7.35 -18.89 15.67
CA GLU A 24 -7.81 -19.81 16.71
C GLU A 24 -6.62 -20.49 17.42
N HIS A 25 -6.77 -20.70 18.73
CA HIS A 25 -5.72 -21.29 19.57
C HIS A 25 -5.95 -22.80 19.70
N GLN A 26 -4.93 -23.62 19.40
CA GLN A 26 -4.93 -25.05 19.75
C GLN A 26 -4.59 -25.31 21.22
N THR A 27 -4.18 -24.30 22.01
CA THR A 27 -3.70 -24.49 23.39
C THR A 27 -4.34 -23.53 24.39
N ARG A 28 -4.68 -24.05 25.59
CA ARG A 28 -5.34 -23.35 26.71
C ARG A 28 -4.39 -22.62 27.67
N ARG A 29 -3.21 -22.15 27.23
CA ARG A 29 -2.24 -21.47 28.13
C ARG A 29 -2.09 -19.99 27.78
N GLY A 30 -2.45 -19.11 28.72
CA GLY A 30 -2.31 -17.65 28.62
C GLY A 30 -3.61 -16.89 28.34
N LEU A 31 -3.57 -15.55 28.44
CA LEU A 31 -4.70 -14.65 28.21
C LEU A 31 -5.35 -14.93 26.84
N LEU A 32 -6.60 -15.41 26.84
CA LEU A 32 -7.36 -15.79 25.65
C LEU A 32 -7.82 -14.54 24.89
N LEU A 33 -6.94 -13.96 24.07
CA LEU A 33 -7.36 -12.93 23.12
C LEU A 33 -8.19 -13.57 22.02
N THR A 34 -9.43 -13.09 21.86
CA THR A 34 -10.30 -13.48 20.76
C THR A 34 -9.67 -13.13 19.41
N PRO A 35 -10.00 -13.84 18.31
CA PRO A 35 -9.52 -13.47 16.97
C PRO A 35 -9.77 -12.00 16.63
N MET A 36 -10.93 -11.45 17.03
CA MET A 36 -11.27 -10.04 16.87
C MET A 36 -10.27 -9.13 17.60
N GLN A 37 -9.99 -9.38 18.89
CA GLN A 37 -9.00 -8.60 19.64
C GLN A 37 -7.60 -8.68 19.03
N GLN A 38 -7.21 -9.87 18.56
CA GLN A 38 -5.92 -10.04 17.89
C GLN A 38 -5.80 -9.18 16.63
N VAL A 39 -6.84 -9.19 15.78
CA VAL A 39 -6.90 -8.37 14.56
C VAL A 39 -6.88 -6.87 14.90
N LEU A 40 -7.68 -6.43 15.88
CA LEU A 40 -7.72 -5.02 16.29
C LEU A 40 -6.35 -4.52 16.81
N ILE A 41 -5.62 -5.34 17.58
CA ILE A 41 -4.26 -5.01 18.04
C ILE A 41 -3.32 -4.80 16.85
N ALA A 42 -3.38 -5.67 15.85
CA ALA A 42 -2.53 -5.58 14.66
C ALA A 42 -2.91 -4.40 13.76
N LEU A 43 -4.20 -4.18 13.50
CA LEU A 43 -4.68 -3.03 12.73
C LEU A 43 -4.28 -1.71 13.39
N ARG A 44 -4.39 -1.63 14.73
CA ARG A 44 -3.94 -0.47 15.49
C ARG A 44 -2.44 -0.23 15.31
N PHE A 45 -1.63 -1.28 15.34
CA PHE A 45 -0.19 -1.17 15.09
C PHE A 45 0.12 -0.62 13.70
N TYR A 46 -0.54 -1.12 12.66
CA TYR A 46 -0.29 -0.67 11.29
C TYR A 46 -0.68 0.80 11.09
N ALA A 47 -1.80 1.20 11.70
CA ALA A 47 -2.38 2.53 11.61
C ALA A 47 -1.60 3.61 12.37
N THR A 48 -1.08 3.30 13.55
CA THR A 48 -0.40 4.32 14.35
C THR A 48 1.11 4.33 14.13
N GLY A 49 1.70 3.20 13.72
CA GLY A 49 3.15 3.02 13.71
C GLY A 49 3.81 3.21 15.07
N THR A 50 3.04 3.14 16.16
CA THR A 50 3.53 3.37 17.53
C THR A 50 4.23 2.13 18.08
N PHE A 51 5.09 2.35 19.07
CA PHE A 51 5.73 1.27 19.82
C PHE A 51 4.71 0.30 20.42
N GLN A 52 5.05 -1.00 20.39
CA GLN A 52 4.22 -2.10 20.87
C GLN A 52 3.88 -1.96 22.36
N ARG A 53 4.68 -1.20 23.13
CA ARG A 53 4.40 -0.84 24.51
C ARG A 53 3.12 0.00 24.68
N VAL A 54 2.91 0.98 23.79
CA VAL A 54 1.71 1.83 23.82
C VAL A 54 0.46 1.00 23.52
N ILE A 55 0.57 0.09 22.56
CA ILE A 55 -0.51 -0.82 22.17
C ILE A 55 -0.81 -1.80 23.31
N GLY A 56 0.22 -2.37 23.94
CA GLY A 56 0.05 -3.23 25.11
C GLY A 56 -0.76 -2.57 26.21
N ASN A 57 -0.41 -1.32 26.56
CA ASN A 57 -1.13 -0.56 27.59
C ASN A 57 -2.59 -0.28 27.20
N LEU A 58 -2.87 0.04 25.93
CA LEU A 58 -4.23 0.32 25.45
C LEU A 58 -5.16 -0.90 25.52
N PHE A 59 -4.62 -2.09 25.27
CA PHE A 59 -5.41 -3.34 25.25
C PHE A 59 -5.25 -4.18 26.53
N GLY A 60 -4.50 -3.68 27.54
CA GLY A 60 -4.25 -4.41 28.79
C GLY A 60 -3.41 -5.69 28.61
N VAL A 61 -2.54 -5.73 27.59
CA VAL A 61 -1.70 -6.89 27.27
C VAL A 61 -0.22 -6.56 27.44
N SER A 62 0.58 -7.58 27.78
CA SER A 62 2.03 -7.40 27.85
C SER A 62 2.63 -7.07 26.48
N VAL A 63 3.76 -6.37 26.47
CA VAL A 63 4.49 -6.05 25.22
C VAL A 63 4.81 -7.32 24.43
N PHE A 64 5.20 -8.40 25.12
CA PHE A 64 5.45 -9.70 24.51
C PHE A 64 4.20 -10.29 23.84
N ALA A 65 3.04 -10.19 24.49
CA ALA A 65 1.78 -10.64 23.91
C ALA A 65 1.42 -9.81 22.67
N ALA A 66 1.52 -8.48 22.73
CA ALA A 66 1.29 -7.60 21.58
C ALA A 66 2.20 -7.94 20.40
N CYS A 67 3.51 -8.11 20.62
CA CYS A 67 4.46 -8.50 19.58
C CYS A 67 4.11 -9.86 18.94
N ARG A 68 3.74 -10.86 19.75
CA ARG A 68 3.34 -12.19 19.25
C ARG A 68 2.07 -12.11 18.43
N VAL A 69 1.08 -11.34 18.89
CA VAL A 69 -0.19 -11.13 18.18
C VAL A 69 0.03 -10.44 16.85
N ILE A 70 0.76 -9.32 16.83
CA ILE A 70 1.08 -8.59 15.59
C ILE A 70 1.76 -9.52 14.59
N HIS A 71 2.74 -10.30 15.02
CA HIS A 71 3.42 -11.27 14.16
C HIS A 71 2.49 -12.36 13.62
N LYS A 72 1.66 -12.94 14.50
CA LYS A 72 0.71 -14.00 14.14
C LYS A 72 -0.30 -13.49 13.11
N VAL A 73 -0.90 -12.34 13.36
CA VAL A 73 -1.89 -11.71 12.46
C VAL A 73 -1.24 -11.28 11.15
N SER A 74 -0.06 -10.64 11.18
CA SER A 74 0.65 -10.25 9.96
C SER A 74 0.93 -11.47 9.07
N ARG A 75 1.34 -12.60 9.66
CA ARG A 75 1.59 -13.84 8.93
C ARG A 75 0.30 -14.40 8.32
N ALA A 76 -0.79 -14.43 9.08
CA ALA A 76 -2.09 -14.91 8.61
C ALA A 76 -2.60 -14.08 7.41
N ILE A 77 -2.49 -12.75 7.50
CA ILE A 77 -2.84 -11.85 6.40
C ILE A 77 -1.92 -12.07 5.19
N ALA A 78 -0.61 -12.13 5.38
CA ALA A 78 0.34 -12.31 4.29
C ALA A 78 0.16 -13.63 3.52
N LYS A 79 -0.39 -14.69 4.16
CA LYS A 79 -0.76 -15.94 3.46
C LYS A 79 -1.81 -15.72 2.38
N GLN A 80 -2.68 -14.72 2.54
CA GLN A 80 -3.73 -14.38 1.58
C GLN A 80 -3.20 -13.61 0.36
N LYS A 81 -1.88 -13.42 0.23
CA LYS A 81 -1.23 -12.77 -0.92
C LYS A 81 -1.72 -13.29 -2.27
N ARG A 82 -1.91 -14.61 -2.42
CA ARG A 82 -2.35 -15.20 -3.70
C ARG A 82 -3.79 -14.80 -4.07
N GLN A 83 -4.65 -14.63 -3.07
CA GLN A 83 -6.03 -14.23 -3.27
C GLN A 83 -6.11 -12.73 -3.60
N PHE A 84 -5.47 -11.89 -2.79
CA PHE A 84 -5.63 -10.44 -2.89
C PHE A 84 -4.66 -9.73 -3.83
N LEU A 85 -3.46 -10.28 -4.10
CA LEU A 85 -2.48 -9.69 -5.02
C LEU A 85 -2.45 -10.43 -6.36
N SER A 86 -3.62 -10.79 -6.88
CA SER A 86 -3.75 -11.48 -8.17
C SER A 86 -4.02 -10.50 -9.31
N ILE A 87 -3.89 -10.99 -10.54
CA ILE A 87 -4.13 -10.23 -11.77
C ILE A 87 -5.64 -10.14 -11.99
N PRO A 88 -6.24 -8.94 -12.13
CA PRO A 88 -7.67 -8.82 -12.46
C PRO A 88 -7.97 -9.44 -13.84
N GLY A 89 -9.16 -10.03 -13.95
CA GLY A 89 -9.53 -10.94 -15.04
C GLY A 89 -9.85 -10.29 -16.39
N ASN A 90 -10.21 -9.00 -16.43
CA ASN A 90 -10.52 -8.32 -17.70
C ASN A 90 -9.45 -7.31 -18.10
N LEU A 91 -8.51 -7.75 -18.94
CA LEU A 91 -7.43 -6.89 -19.46
C LEU A 91 -7.94 -5.75 -20.35
N ALA A 92 -9.08 -5.93 -21.02
CA ALA A 92 -9.63 -4.89 -21.90
C ALA A 92 -10.12 -3.68 -21.08
N ASP A 93 -10.80 -3.93 -19.97
CA ASP A 93 -11.25 -2.86 -19.07
C ASP A 93 -10.08 -2.11 -18.45
N VAL A 94 -9.05 -2.84 -18.01
CA VAL A 94 -7.84 -2.23 -17.44
C VAL A 94 -7.14 -1.34 -18.48
N LYS A 95 -6.97 -1.82 -19.72
CA LYS A 95 -6.39 -1.01 -20.82
C LYS A 95 -7.19 0.27 -21.07
N ARG A 96 -8.53 0.18 -21.07
CA ARG A 96 -9.40 1.35 -21.22
C ARG A 96 -9.21 2.34 -20.06
N LYS A 97 -9.28 1.87 -18.81
CA LYS A 97 -9.08 2.72 -17.62
C LYS A 97 -7.73 3.43 -17.64
N PHE A 98 -6.65 2.75 -18.04
CA PHE A 98 -5.34 3.38 -18.19
C PHE A 98 -5.30 4.42 -19.31
N TYR A 99 -5.98 4.17 -20.42
CA TYR A 99 -6.11 5.13 -21.50
C TYR A 99 -6.88 6.39 -21.05
N ASP A 100 -7.90 6.24 -20.20
CA ASP A 100 -8.68 7.37 -19.68
C ASP A 100 -7.85 8.24 -18.71
N VAL A 101 -6.84 7.68 -18.03
CA VAL A 101 -5.99 8.41 -17.08
C VAL A 101 -5.00 9.35 -17.78
N GLY A 102 -4.35 8.90 -18.86
CA GLY A 102 -3.23 9.63 -19.46
C GLY A 102 -3.09 9.49 -20.97
N HIS A 103 -4.12 8.95 -21.64
CA HIS A 103 -4.16 8.69 -23.09
C HIS A 103 -2.97 7.87 -23.61
N PHE A 104 -2.45 6.97 -22.78
CA PHE A 104 -1.35 6.08 -23.14
C PHE A 104 -1.90 4.70 -23.52
N PRO A 105 -1.79 4.28 -24.80
CA PRO A 105 -2.41 3.05 -25.28
C PRO A 105 -1.68 1.79 -24.80
N GLY A 106 -2.46 0.72 -24.59
CA GLY A 106 -1.93 -0.63 -24.37
C GLY A 106 -1.33 -0.91 -22.98
N VAL A 107 -1.24 0.10 -22.12
CA VAL A 107 -0.74 -0.04 -20.74
C VAL A 107 -1.73 -0.83 -19.90
N ILE A 108 -1.19 -1.79 -19.15
CA ILE A 108 -1.99 -2.59 -18.23
C ILE A 108 -1.66 -2.24 -16.78
N ARG A 109 -0.42 -1.81 -16.50
CA ARG A 109 0.03 -1.54 -15.13
C ARG A 109 1.17 -0.55 -15.08
N ALA A 110 1.39 0.01 -13.90
CA ALA A 110 2.56 0.80 -13.57
C ALA A 110 3.41 0.09 -12.51
N ILE A 111 4.72 0.18 -12.65
CA ILE A 111 5.72 -0.37 -11.73
C ILE A 111 6.56 0.74 -11.14
N ASN A 112 6.79 0.68 -9.84
CA ASN A 112 7.74 1.56 -9.18
C ASN A 112 8.22 0.93 -7.86
N CYS A 113 9.29 1.49 -7.33
CA CYS A 113 9.84 1.12 -6.04
C CYS A 113 9.51 2.15 -4.96
N THR A 114 9.52 1.71 -3.71
CA THR A 114 9.37 2.58 -2.55
C THR A 114 10.16 2.08 -1.36
N HIS A 115 10.67 3.00 -0.55
CA HIS A 115 11.42 2.65 0.66
C HIS A 115 10.51 2.59 1.88
N VAL A 116 10.63 1.52 2.67
CA VAL A 116 10.08 1.41 4.03
C VAL A 116 11.22 1.51 5.02
N ARG A 117 11.10 2.46 5.96
CA ARG A 117 12.13 2.72 6.97
C ARG A 117 12.17 1.55 7.97
N VAL A 118 13.37 1.12 8.32
CA VAL A 118 13.60 0.04 9.30
C VAL A 118 14.68 0.41 10.30
N ILE A 119 14.69 -0.26 11.44
CA ILE A 119 15.88 -0.25 12.31
C ILE A 119 17.01 -1.02 11.61
N CYS A 120 18.25 -0.56 11.80
CA CYS A 120 19.45 -1.24 11.34
C CYS A 120 19.41 -2.73 11.74
N PRO A 121 19.31 -3.67 10.78
CA PRO A 121 19.05 -5.08 11.08
C PRO A 121 20.27 -5.81 11.65
N ASN A 122 21.49 -5.45 11.24
CA ASN A 122 22.75 -5.83 11.89
C ASN A 122 23.84 -4.76 11.62
N LYS A 123 24.90 -4.74 12.43
CA LYS A 123 26.00 -3.77 12.24
C LYS A 123 26.90 -4.08 11.03
N GLU A 124 27.09 -5.36 10.71
CA GLU A 124 28.05 -5.81 9.69
C GLU A 124 27.61 -5.48 8.25
N ASN A 125 26.30 -5.54 7.99
CA ASN A 125 25.66 -5.31 6.68
C ASN A 125 24.83 -4.02 6.67
N ALA A 126 25.01 -3.13 7.65
CA ALA A 126 24.22 -1.91 7.80
C ALA A 126 24.20 -1.07 6.52
N MET A 127 25.35 -0.97 5.84
CA MET A 127 25.51 -0.20 4.60
C MET A 127 24.62 -0.70 3.45
N ALA A 128 24.30 -1.99 3.41
CA ALA A 128 23.39 -2.54 2.39
C ALA A 128 21.95 -1.99 2.55
N PHE A 129 21.57 -1.55 3.75
CA PHE A 129 20.23 -1.03 4.01
C PHE A 129 20.13 0.49 3.85
N VAL A 130 21.25 1.19 3.68
CA VAL A 130 21.27 2.65 3.52
C VAL A 130 20.84 3.00 2.10
N ASN A 131 19.77 3.79 1.98
CA ASN A 131 19.32 4.29 0.67
C ASN A 131 20.00 5.62 0.29
N HIS A 132 19.67 6.12 -0.91
CA HIS A 132 20.15 7.41 -1.41
C HIS A 132 19.78 8.61 -0.53
N LYS A 133 18.78 8.48 0.36
CA LYS A 133 18.36 9.49 1.34
C LYS A 133 19.00 9.32 2.72
N GLN A 134 20.04 8.49 2.82
CA GLN A 134 20.84 8.29 4.04
C GLN A 134 20.04 7.75 5.24
N PHE A 135 19.08 6.86 4.99
CA PHE A 135 18.41 6.10 6.08
C PHE A 135 18.29 4.61 5.76
N TYR A 136 18.23 3.79 6.83
CA TYR A 136 18.03 2.35 6.72
C TYR A 136 16.63 2.01 6.22
N SER A 137 16.54 1.24 5.14
CA SER A 137 15.27 0.89 4.53
C SER A 137 15.29 -0.47 3.86
N ILE A 138 14.10 -0.99 3.60
CA ILE A 138 13.82 -2.05 2.64
C ILE A 138 13.28 -1.38 1.39
N ASN A 139 13.89 -1.68 0.24
CA ASN A 139 13.37 -1.25 -1.05
C ASN A 139 12.30 -2.26 -1.50
N ILE A 140 11.11 -1.76 -1.80
CA ILE A 140 9.93 -2.56 -2.14
C ILE A 140 9.50 -2.18 -3.54
N GLN A 141 9.46 -3.15 -4.42
CA GLN A 141 8.84 -3.00 -5.73
C GLN A 141 7.38 -3.41 -5.65
N ALA A 142 6.50 -2.58 -6.22
CA ALA A 142 5.09 -2.93 -6.40
C ALA A 142 4.66 -2.64 -7.82
N ILE A 143 3.67 -3.42 -8.27
CA ILE A 143 2.99 -3.21 -9.55
C ILE A 143 1.50 -3.04 -9.25
N CYS A 144 0.91 -1.97 -9.75
CA CYS A 144 -0.53 -1.71 -9.60
C CYS A 144 -1.21 -1.48 -10.93
N ASP A 145 -2.53 -1.65 -10.94
CA ASP A 145 -3.39 -1.23 -12.04
C ASP A 145 -3.83 0.24 -11.89
N SER A 146 -4.81 0.65 -12.72
CA SER A 146 -5.33 2.01 -12.81
C SER A 146 -6.04 2.46 -11.53
N ASP A 147 -6.62 1.51 -10.79
CA ASP A 147 -7.39 1.75 -9.57
C ASP A 147 -6.52 1.66 -8.32
N ALA A 148 -5.19 1.65 -8.50
CA ALA A 148 -4.20 1.47 -7.45
C ALA A 148 -4.28 0.11 -6.73
N PHE A 149 -4.88 -0.90 -7.36
CA PHE A 149 -4.91 -2.27 -6.87
C PHE A 149 -3.55 -2.94 -7.10
N ILE A 150 -2.95 -3.48 -6.04
CA ILE A 150 -1.60 -4.04 -6.09
C ILE A 150 -1.66 -5.48 -6.65
N THR A 151 -1.07 -5.72 -7.80
CA THR A 151 -1.06 -7.05 -8.44
C THR A 151 0.25 -7.81 -8.20
N ASN A 152 1.30 -7.12 -7.78
CA ASN A 152 2.57 -7.74 -7.42
C ASN A 152 3.29 -6.91 -6.37
N ILE A 153 4.00 -7.59 -5.48
CA ILE A 153 4.90 -6.97 -4.52
C ILE A 153 6.13 -7.84 -4.26
N VAL A 154 7.29 -7.19 -4.27
CA VAL A 154 8.60 -7.75 -3.94
C VAL A 154 9.20 -6.89 -2.82
N ALA A 155 9.29 -7.46 -1.60
CA ALA A 155 9.58 -6.70 -0.38
C ALA A 155 10.76 -7.27 0.42
N HIS A 156 11.80 -7.79 -0.24
CA HIS A 156 12.94 -8.45 0.45
C HIS A 156 14.30 -7.84 0.10
N TRP A 157 14.33 -6.68 -0.56
CA TRP A 157 15.58 -6.07 -1.02
C TRP A 157 16.11 -5.01 -0.05
N PRO A 158 17.42 -5.00 0.25
CA PRO A 158 18.05 -3.94 1.03
C PRO A 158 17.92 -2.56 0.36
N GLY A 159 17.88 -1.50 1.17
CA GLY A 159 17.66 -0.12 0.71
C GLY A 159 18.68 0.46 -0.26
N SER A 160 19.89 -0.11 -0.37
CA SER A 160 20.88 0.31 -1.36
C SER A 160 20.66 -0.32 -2.75
N THR A 161 19.74 -1.27 -2.87
CA THR A 161 19.48 -1.99 -4.12
C THR A 161 18.78 -1.10 -5.13
N HIS A 162 19.32 -1.03 -6.34
CA HIS A 162 18.70 -0.34 -7.47
C HIS A 162 17.42 -1.02 -7.95
N ASP A 163 16.46 -0.22 -8.40
CA ASP A 163 15.12 -0.66 -8.80
C ASP A 163 15.14 -1.65 -9.98
N SER A 164 16.03 -1.41 -10.96
CA SER A 164 16.27 -2.33 -12.08
C SER A 164 16.67 -3.72 -11.61
N ARG A 165 17.60 -3.82 -10.64
CA ARG A 165 18.05 -5.10 -10.10
C ARG A 165 16.92 -5.86 -9.42
N ILE A 166 16.01 -5.17 -8.74
CA ILE A 166 14.84 -5.78 -8.11
C ILE A 166 13.92 -6.37 -9.17
N PHE A 167 13.68 -5.63 -10.26
CA PHE A 167 12.88 -6.10 -11.38
C PHE A 167 13.52 -7.31 -12.08
N ASP A 168 14.80 -7.24 -12.42
CA ASP A 168 15.50 -8.32 -13.12
C ASP A 168 15.51 -9.64 -12.35
N ASN A 169 15.42 -9.58 -11.02
CA ASN A 169 15.37 -10.74 -10.12
C ASN A 169 13.93 -11.07 -9.65
N SER A 170 12.91 -10.57 -10.34
CA SER A 170 11.52 -10.79 -9.99
C SER A 170 10.87 -11.82 -10.92
N ASN A 171 10.02 -12.68 -10.36
CA ASN A 171 9.23 -13.65 -11.13
C ASN A 171 8.31 -13.00 -12.19
N ILE A 172 7.99 -11.70 -12.04
CA ILE A 172 7.19 -10.99 -13.04
C ILE A 172 8.02 -10.64 -14.27
N ALA A 173 9.31 -10.29 -14.11
CA ALA A 173 10.19 -10.04 -15.24
C ALA A 173 10.41 -11.30 -16.07
N ASP A 174 10.58 -12.47 -15.45
CA ASP A 174 10.69 -13.74 -16.17
C ASP A 174 9.43 -14.04 -16.98
N LYS A 175 8.23 -13.89 -16.37
CA LYS A 175 6.95 -14.09 -17.09
C LYS A 175 6.73 -13.13 -18.26
N LEU A 176 7.20 -11.89 -18.16
CA LEU A 176 7.12 -10.90 -19.23
C LEU A 176 8.10 -11.24 -20.35
N ARG A 177 9.32 -11.66 -20.00
CA ARG A 177 10.37 -12.06 -20.96
C ARG A 177 9.96 -13.30 -21.74
N ASP A 178 9.34 -14.27 -21.07
CA ASP A 178 8.87 -15.52 -21.66
C ASP A 178 7.57 -15.35 -22.47
N GLY A 179 6.99 -14.14 -22.51
CA GLY A 179 5.73 -13.85 -23.22
C GLY A 179 4.49 -14.49 -22.59
N VAL A 180 4.62 -15.05 -21.38
CA VAL A 180 3.50 -15.65 -20.63
C VAL A 180 2.49 -14.58 -20.20
N LEU A 181 2.98 -13.36 -19.95
CA LEU A 181 2.15 -12.21 -19.62
C LEU A 181 2.24 -11.16 -20.74
N ASP A 182 1.22 -11.09 -21.58
CA ASP A 182 1.09 -10.01 -22.57
C ASP A 182 0.62 -8.72 -21.89
N SER A 183 1.59 -7.93 -21.39
CA SER A 183 1.30 -6.67 -20.72
C SER A 183 2.40 -5.64 -20.90
N ILE A 184 1.99 -4.40 -21.19
CA ILE A 184 2.87 -3.25 -21.17
C ILE A 184 2.84 -2.64 -19.76
N LEU A 185 4.02 -2.58 -19.13
CA LEU A 185 4.25 -1.87 -17.88
C LEU A 185 4.83 -0.48 -18.13
N LEU A 186 4.46 0.49 -17.29
CA LEU A 186 5.15 1.79 -17.22
C LEU A 186 6.07 1.85 -16.01
N GLY A 187 7.37 2.01 -16.25
CA GLY A 187 8.40 2.20 -15.22
C GLY A 187 8.97 3.62 -15.21
N ASP A 188 9.74 3.94 -14.18
CA ASP A 188 10.52 5.18 -14.15
C ASP A 188 11.83 5.07 -14.96
N SER A 189 12.66 6.12 -14.93
CA SER A 189 13.94 6.15 -15.62
C SER A 189 15.01 5.24 -15.01
N GLY A 190 14.76 4.65 -13.84
CA GLY A 190 15.66 3.70 -13.18
C GLY A 190 15.65 2.31 -13.83
N TYR A 191 14.66 2.03 -14.68
CA TYR A 191 14.54 0.79 -15.42
C TYR A 191 15.08 0.92 -16.86
N ALA A 192 15.48 -0.20 -17.45
CA ALA A 192 15.79 -0.28 -18.87
C ALA A 192 14.48 -0.31 -19.68
N CYS A 193 14.43 0.44 -20.79
CA CYS A 193 13.31 0.37 -21.73
C CYS A 193 13.32 -0.98 -22.46
N GLN A 194 12.21 -1.70 -22.44
CA GLN A 194 12.01 -3.01 -23.05
C GLN A 194 10.62 -3.10 -23.68
N ALA A 195 10.37 -4.10 -24.52
CA ALA A 195 9.09 -4.26 -25.22
C ALA A 195 7.87 -4.34 -24.27
N TYR A 196 8.08 -4.83 -23.04
CA TYR A 196 7.06 -4.97 -22.00
C TYR A 196 7.20 -3.96 -20.85
N LEU A 197 8.23 -3.10 -20.86
CA LEU A 197 8.49 -2.12 -19.81
C LEU A 197 8.94 -0.79 -20.43
N LEU A 198 8.02 0.16 -20.50
CA LEU A 198 8.26 1.46 -21.12
C LEU A 198 8.68 2.49 -20.07
N THR A 199 9.75 3.21 -20.38
CA THR A 199 10.37 4.22 -19.50
C THR A 199 10.38 5.58 -20.21
N PRO A 200 10.54 6.69 -19.47
CA PRO A 200 10.51 8.02 -20.07
C PRO A 200 11.75 8.26 -20.95
N ILE A 201 11.57 9.04 -22.02
CA ILE A 201 12.64 9.47 -22.92
C ILE A 201 13.45 10.58 -22.24
N LEU A 202 14.73 10.32 -21.95
CA LEU A 202 15.56 11.26 -21.19
C LEU A 202 15.98 12.50 -22.00
N LYS A 203 16.17 12.35 -23.31
CA LYS A 203 16.63 13.42 -24.21
C LYS A 203 15.56 13.68 -25.27
N LEU A 204 14.74 14.70 -25.02
CA LEU A 204 13.66 15.13 -25.89
C LEU A 204 14.22 15.87 -27.11
N LYS A 205 13.77 15.48 -28.30
CA LYS A 205 14.19 16.04 -29.60
C LYS A 205 13.03 16.60 -30.40
N ASN A 206 11.83 16.04 -30.25
CA ASN A 206 10.66 16.40 -31.04
C ASN A 206 9.39 16.48 -30.17
N THR A 207 8.34 17.07 -30.72
CA THR A 207 7.04 17.22 -30.04
C THR A 207 6.40 15.88 -29.70
N GLY A 208 6.59 14.84 -30.52
CA GLY A 208 6.07 13.50 -30.26
C GLY A 208 6.65 12.88 -28.99
N GLU A 209 7.94 13.05 -28.73
CA GLU A 209 8.62 12.59 -27.52
C GLU A 209 8.14 13.37 -26.28
N VAL A 210 7.83 14.66 -26.44
CA VAL A 210 7.23 15.48 -25.37
C VAL A 210 5.83 14.96 -25.04
N CYS A 211 5.00 14.71 -26.04
CA CYS A 211 3.67 14.12 -25.87
C CYS A 211 3.75 12.74 -25.20
N TYR A 212 4.68 11.89 -25.65
CA TYR A 212 4.94 10.58 -25.04
C TYR A 212 5.29 10.71 -23.55
N ASN A 213 6.27 11.54 -23.19
CA ASN A 213 6.67 11.71 -21.79
C ASN A 213 5.56 12.31 -20.93
N THR A 214 4.73 13.17 -21.52
CA THR A 214 3.56 13.75 -20.84
C THR A 214 2.55 12.66 -20.52
N ALA A 215 2.13 11.88 -21.53
CA ALA A 215 1.23 10.75 -21.35
C ALA A 215 1.80 9.70 -20.38
N HIS A 216 3.08 9.37 -20.52
CA HIS A 216 3.81 8.42 -19.66
C HIS A 216 3.77 8.87 -18.20
N ARG A 217 4.12 10.14 -17.94
CA ARG A 217 4.13 10.70 -16.59
C ARG A 217 2.73 10.66 -15.96
N HIS A 218 1.71 11.12 -16.67
CA HIS A 218 0.32 11.11 -16.19
C HIS A 218 -0.15 9.70 -15.87
N THR A 219 0.08 8.76 -16.78
CA THR A 219 -0.33 7.36 -16.63
C THR A 219 0.43 6.68 -15.49
N ARG A 220 1.74 6.93 -15.33
CA ARG A 220 2.56 6.39 -14.25
C ARG A 220 2.21 6.96 -12.88
N CYS A 221 1.56 8.13 -12.77
CA CYS A 221 1.18 8.68 -11.47
C CYS A 221 0.28 7.76 -10.63
N VAL A 222 -0.39 6.75 -11.24
CA VAL A 222 -1.20 5.78 -10.49
C VAL A 222 -0.41 4.97 -9.47
N ILE A 223 0.84 4.59 -9.76
CA ILE A 223 1.66 3.82 -8.79
C ILE A 223 2.16 4.71 -7.65
N GLU A 224 2.42 5.99 -7.94
CA GLU A 224 2.75 6.97 -6.89
C GLU A 224 1.55 7.22 -5.97
N ARG A 225 0.34 7.32 -6.55
CA ARG A 225 -0.92 7.38 -5.80
C ARG A 225 -1.13 6.12 -4.97
N CYS A 226 -0.89 4.93 -5.52
CA CYS A 226 -0.97 3.67 -4.79
C CYS A 226 -0.07 3.66 -3.55
N PHE A 227 1.20 4.07 -3.68
CA PHE A 227 2.07 4.20 -2.52
C PHE A 227 1.62 5.26 -1.52
N GLY A 228 1.08 6.38 -1.99
CA GLY A 228 0.46 7.40 -1.15
C GLY A 228 -0.68 6.83 -0.31
N LEU A 229 -1.61 6.09 -0.93
CA LEU A 229 -2.72 5.42 -0.25
C LEU A 229 -2.21 4.37 0.74
N LEU A 230 -1.31 3.48 0.32
CA LEU A 230 -0.76 2.42 1.16
C LEU A 230 -0.08 2.98 2.42
N LYS A 231 0.79 3.99 2.27
CA LYS A 231 1.50 4.59 3.40
C LYS A 231 0.63 5.54 4.23
N GLY A 232 -0.40 6.13 3.62
CA GLY A 232 -1.40 6.92 4.33
C GLY A 232 -2.27 6.04 5.24
N CYS A 233 -2.68 4.87 4.76
CA CYS A 233 -3.45 3.89 5.54
C CYS A 233 -2.61 3.19 6.61
N PHE A 234 -1.34 2.93 6.29
CA PHE A 234 -0.42 2.24 7.18
C PHE A 234 0.83 3.08 7.46
N PRO A 235 0.72 4.14 8.29
CA PRO A 235 1.84 5.01 8.67
C PRO A 235 3.06 4.27 9.21
N CYS A 236 2.89 3.06 9.76
CA CYS A 236 4.02 2.20 10.17
C CYS A 236 5.08 2.01 9.06
N LEU A 237 4.68 2.04 7.79
CA LEU A 237 5.56 1.91 6.63
C LEU A 237 6.44 3.14 6.37
N HIS A 238 5.99 4.33 6.79
CA HIS A 238 6.73 5.58 6.63
C HIS A 238 7.49 5.98 7.90
N LEU A 239 6.84 5.86 9.07
CA LEU A 239 7.40 6.24 10.38
C LEU A 239 8.60 5.37 10.77
N GLY A 240 8.56 4.10 10.39
CA GLY A 240 9.65 3.15 10.58
C GLY A 240 9.22 1.94 11.39
N LEU A 241 9.60 0.76 10.90
CA LEU A 241 9.31 -0.51 11.55
C LEU A 241 10.43 -0.88 12.52
N CYS A 242 10.09 -0.88 13.80
CA CYS A 242 10.96 -1.26 14.91
C CYS A 242 10.87 -2.76 15.23
N THR A 243 10.76 -3.60 14.19
CA THR A 243 10.62 -5.06 14.31
C THR A 243 11.84 -5.76 13.73
N ALA A 244 12.06 -7.00 14.16
CA ALA A 244 13.07 -7.86 13.53
C ALA A 244 12.80 -7.97 12.02
N LEU A 245 13.88 -7.99 11.21
CA LEU A 245 13.79 -7.94 9.76
C LEU A 245 12.79 -8.96 9.16
N PRO A 246 12.78 -10.25 9.53
CA PRO A 246 11.80 -11.20 9.01
C PRO A 246 10.34 -10.78 9.27
N ASN A 247 10.06 -10.17 10.42
CA ASN A 247 8.71 -9.72 10.77
C ASN A 247 8.35 -8.47 9.99
N THR A 248 9.30 -7.56 9.79
CA THR A 248 9.14 -6.36 8.94
C THR A 248 8.70 -6.76 7.53
N LEU A 249 9.35 -7.76 6.91
CA LEU A 249 9.01 -8.21 5.56
C LEU A 249 7.57 -8.74 5.49
N ILE A 250 7.15 -9.49 6.52
CA ILE A 250 5.78 -10.01 6.62
C ILE A 250 4.78 -8.87 6.79
N ILE A 251 5.08 -7.87 7.63
CA ILE A 251 4.22 -6.69 7.83
C ILE A 251 4.01 -5.93 6.52
N ILE A 252 5.07 -5.72 5.73
CA ILE A 252 4.98 -5.04 4.43
C ILE A 252 4.06 -5.79 3.46
N VAL A 253 4.14 -7.12 3.40
CA VAL A 253 3.24 -7.91 2.55
C VAL A 253 1.81 -7.90 3.10
N ALA A 254 1.65 -7.96 4.42
CA ALA A 254 0.34 -7.92 5.07
C ALA A 254 -0.38 -6.59 4.82
N THR A 255 0.31 -5.46 4.89
CA THR A 255 -0.29 -4.15 4.60
C THR A 255 -0.68 -4.00 3.13
N ALA A 256 0.08 -4.57 2.20
CA ALA A 256 -0.30 -4.61 0.78
C ALA A 256 -1.58 -5.46 0.54
N VAL A 257 -1.71 -6.59 1.23
CA VAL A 257 -2.94 -7.40 1.20
C VAL A 257 -4.12 -6.63 1.79
N LEU A 258 -3.93 -5.97 2.94
CA LEU A 258 -4.99 -5.15 3.56
C LEU A 258 -5.39 -3.96 2.69
N HIS A 259 -4.46 -3.35 1.96
CA HIS A 259 -4.76 -2.28 1.01
C HIS A 259 -5.73 -2.76 -0.08
N ASN A 260 -5.46 -3.90 -0.71
CA ASN A 260 -6.38 -4.45 -1.70
C ASN A 260 -7.70 -4.93 -1.10
N PHE A 261 -7.65 -5.54 0.10
CA PHE A 261 -8.86 -5.91 0.84
C PHE A 261 -9.76 -4.67 1.05
N ALA A 262 -9.18 -3.56 1.48
CA ALA A 262 -9.88 -2.30 1.69
C ALA A 262 -10.48 -1.74 0.39
N LEU A 263 -9.76 -1.84 -0.74
CA LEU A 263 -10.27 -1.41 -2.05
C LEU A 263 -11.50 -2.21 -2.49
N ILE A 264 -11.48 -3.54 -2.32
CA ILE A 264 -12.59 -4.41 -2.73
C ILE A 264 -13.87 -4.07 -1.95
N HIS A 265 -13.76 -3.87 -0.64
CA HIS A 265 -14.95 -3.57 0.18
C HIS A 265 -15.47 -2.16 -0.10
N ARG A 266 -14.60 -1.23 -0.48
CA ARG A 266 -15.01 0.11 -0.90
C ARG A 266 -15.84 0.08 -2.19
N GLU A 267 -15.51 -0.80 -3.14
CA GLU A 267 -16.28 -0.93 -4.39
C GLU A 267 -17.68 -1.51 -4.12
N GLN A 268 -17.82 -2.43 -3.17
CA GLN A 268 -19.11 -3.01 -2.79
C GLN A 268 -20.07 -1.99 -2.17
N ASP A 269 -19.56 -1.00 -1.42
CA ASP A 269 -20.38 0.04 -0.80
C ASP A 269 -20.97 1.04 -1.82
N PHE A 270 -20.43 1.13 -3.05
CA PHE A 270 -20.97 2.01 -4.11
C PHE A 270 -22.05 1.34 -4.97
N ASP A 271 -22.23 0.02 -4.84
CA ASP A 271 -23.20 -0.75 -5.64
C ASP A 271 -24.58 -0.88 -4.94
N GLU A 272 -24.73 -0.46 -3.67
CA GLU A 272 -25.98 -0.65 -2.90
C GLU A 272 -26.95 0.55 -2.82
N ASP A 273 -26.63 1.76 -3.31
CA ASP A 273 -27.55 2.91 -3.26
C ASP A 273 -27.61 3.71 -4.58
N ILE A 274 -28.22 3.13 -5.62
CA ILE A 274 -28.83 3.93 -6.71
C ILE A 274 -30.32 3.62 -6.73
N GLU A 275 -31.06 4.23 -5.80
CA GLU A 275 -32.44 4.61 -6.09
C GLU A 275 -32.40 6.00 -6.75
N ASP A 276 -32.86 6.03 -8.01
CA ASP A 276 -33.03 7.22 -8.84
C ASP A 276 -33.83 8.31 -8.10
N GLU A 277 -33.17 9.38 -7.66
CA GLU A 277 -33.81 10.69 -7.53
C GLU A 277 -33.03 11.75 -8.30
N ASN A 278 -33.66 12.18 -9.40
CA ASN A 278 -33.27 13.32 -10.21
C ASN A 278 -33.00 14.57 -9.36
N VAL A 279 -31.76 15.06 -9.33
CA VAL A 279 -31.45 16.43 -8.91
C VAL A 279 -30.68 17.15 -10.01
N PRO A 280 -31.15 18.34 -10.48
CA PRO A 280 -30.60 19.02 -11.63
C PRO A 280 -29.14 19.44 -11.48
N PHE A 281 -28.40 19.24 -12.56
CA PHE A 281 -27.01 19.62 -12.77
C PHE A 281 -26.91 21.15 -12.98
N ASP A 282 -26.15 21.88 -12.15
CA ASP A 282 -25.45 23.06 -12.64
C ASP A 282 -24.36 23.63 -11.70
N ILE A 283 -23.28 24.07 -12.36
CA ILE A 283 -22.30 25.12 -12.01
C ILE A 283 -20.95 24.70 -11.37
N VAL A 284 -19.99 24.54 -12.30
CA VAL A 284 -18.70 25.29 -12.42
C VAL A 284 -17.40 24.56 -12.08
N ALA A 285 -16.72 24.22 -13.18
CA ALA A 285 -15.29 24.10 -13.33
C ALA A 285 -14.53 25.33 -12.78
N LEU A 286 -13.48 25.12 -11.99
CA LEU A 286 -12.29 25.99 -11.89
C LEU A 286 -11.26 25.28 -11.00
N GLY A 287 -10.02 25.11 -11.45
CA GLY A 287 -8.93 24.73 -10.55
C GLY A 287 -7.78 23.90 -11.10
N SER A 288 -7.27 24.25 -12.28
CA SER A 288 -5.96 23.84 -12.79
C SER A 288 -4.81 24.06 -11.78
N CYS A 289 -3.89 23.10 -11.75
CA CYS A 289 -2.43 23.24 -11.58
C CYS A 289 -1.93 24.42 -10.73
N PHE A 290 -1.52 24.18 -9.48
CA PHE A 290 -0.68 25.12 -8.73
C PHE A 290 0.54 24.44 -8.08
N ILE A 291 1.72 24.91 -8.48
CA ILE A 291 3.03 24.68 -7.88
C ILE A 291 3.14 25.62 -6.67
N PRO A 292 3.58 25.19 -5.46
CA PRO A 292 3.73 26.12 -4.35
C PRO A 292 5.09 26.83 -4.41
N LYS A 293 5.07 28.17 -4.43
CA LYS A 293 6.18 29.00 -3.94
C LYS A 293 6.07 29.16 -2.43
N ALA A 294 7.24 29.23 -1.80
CA ALA A 294 7.47 29.24 -0.37
C ALA A 294 6.91 30.48 0.37
N GLY A 295 6.61 30.28 1.65
CA GLY A 295 6.69 31.31 2.70
C GLY A 295 5.38 31.63 3.40
N ILE A 296 5.28 31.20 4.66
CA ILE A 296 4.82 31.94 5.86
C ILE A 296 4.19 30.96 6.87
N HIS A 297 4.67 31.10 8.11
CA HIS A 297 4.25 30.43 9.34
C HIS A 297 2.73 30.25 9.50
N ASP A 298 2.29 29.02 9.73
CA ASP A 298 1.18 28.79 10.66
C ASP A 298 1.32 27.42 11.37
N LYS A 299 1.18 27.44 12.70
CA LYS A 299 1.36 26.29 13.62
C LYS A 299 0.07 25.47 13.79
N GLN A 300 -0.97 25.72 13.01
CA GLN A 300 -2.28 25.08 13.19
C GLN A 300 -2.44 23.72 12.46
N THR A 301 -1.56 23.36 11.51
CA THR A 301 -1.73 22.17 10.65
C THR A 301 -1.22 20.86 11.27
N GLN A 302 -0.69 20.87 12.50
CA GLN A 302 -0.22 19.64 13.18
C GLN A 302 -1.30 18.92 14.01
N ASN A 303 -2.49 19.50 14.20
CA ASN A 303 -3.51 18.94 15.08
C ASN A 303 -4.62 18.12 14.39
N ASN A 304 -4.61 17.95 13.07
CA ASN A 304 -5.62 17.15 12.35
C ASN A 304 -5.21 15.69 12.05
N PHE A 305 -4.00 15.27 12.43
CA PHE A 305 -3.53 13.89 12.19
C PHE A 305 -3.96 12.86 13.24
N LEU A 306 -4.62 13.28 14.32
CA LEU A 306 -4.98 12.40 15.44
C LEU A 306 -6.47 12.04 15.51
N PHE A 307 -7.34 12.72 14.75
CA PHE A 307 -8.78 12.65 15.01
C PHE A 307 -9.52 11.49 14.34
N ILE A 308 -8.92 10.82 13.35
CA ILE A 308 -9.67 9.84 12.54
C ILE A 308 -9.50 8.38 13.01
N PHE A 309 -8.69 8.15 14.05
CA PHE A 309 -8.61 6.85 14.73
C PHE A 309 -9.32 6.79 16.10
N LEU A 310 -9.78 7.93 16.62
CA LEU A 310 -10.47 7.99 17.91
C LEU A 310 -11.94 7.57 17.82
N ALA A 311 -12.60 7.79 16.68
CA ALA A 311 -14.03 7.46 16.53
C ALA A 311 -14.31 5.94 16.56
N SER A 312 -13.36 5.09 16.12
CA SER A 312 -13.53 3.63 16.18
C SER A 312 -13.23 3.03 17.57
N PHE A 313 -12.69 3.80 18.52
CA PHE A 313 -12.32 3.30 19.84
C PHE A 313 -13.30 3.72 20.95
N LEU A 314 -14.16 4.72 20.74
CA LEU A 314 -15.11 5.15 21.77
C LEU A 314 -16.31 4.20 21.96
N ILE A 315 -16.60 3.31 21.00
CA ILE A 315 -17.77 2.39 21.09
C ILE A 315 -17.44 1.09 21.83
N VAL A 316 -16.17 0.72 22.00
CA VAL A 316 -15.80 -0.51 22.75
C VAL A 316 -15.89 -0.30 24.28
N LYS A 317 -16.09 0.94 24.75
CA LYS A 317 -16.30 1.22 26.19
C LYS A 317 -17.76 1.19 26.65
N MET A 318 -18.71 0.84 25.78
CA MET A 318 -20.13 0.68 26.14
C MET A 318 -20.67 -0.68 25.65
N LYS A 319 -20.36 -1.73 26.43
CA LYS A 319 -20.98 -3.08 26.50
C LYS A 319 -19.90 -4.17 26.66
N ILE A 320 -19.21 -4.11 27.79
CA ILE A 320 -18.90 -5.30 28.61
C ILE A 320 -19.49 -4.99 29.97
#